data_AF-A0A813WNY4-F1
#
_entry.id   AF-A0A813WNY4-F1
#
_cell.length_a   1.000
_cell.length_b   1.000
_cell.length_c   1.000
_cell.angle_alpha   90.00
_cell.angle_beta   90.00
_cell.angle_gamma   90.00
#
_symmetry.space_group_name_H-M   'P 1'
#
loop_
_entity.id
_entity.type
_entity.pdbx_description
1 polymer ?
#
loop_
_entity_poly.entity_id
_entity_poly.type
_entity_poly.pdbx_seq_one_letter_code
_entity_poly.pdbx_strand_id
1 'polypeptide(L)'
;MSSHITDIEGDWNIVDYPEHPGYVNCKIEIKGHGLDPNVFKLNMHAMNDLSCILKHNSMTNQWEISDFFSREMNGSPAEMDKEDVFRKLISSLQKLEVQDEQQLIITTNDNEQIRLERLP
;
A
#
# COMPACT_ATOMS: atom_id res chain seq x y z
N MET A 1 3.06 -9.43 -24.33
CA MET A 1 4.23 -9.10 -23.48
C MET A 1 3.71 -9.14 -22.06
N SER A 2 4.09 -10.15 -21.28
CA SER A 2 3.62 -10.29 -19.90
C SER A 2 4.42 -9.29 -19.07
N SER A 3 3.84 -8.11 -18.81
CA SER A 3 4.41 -7.14 -17.90
C SER A 3 4.35 -7.73 -16.50
N HIS A 4 5.47 -8.27 -16.02
CA HIS A 4 5.61 -8.56 -14.61
C HIS A 4 5.51 -7.24 -13.85
N ILE A 5 4.60 -7.16 -12.87
CA ILE A 5 4.44 -5.98 -12.03
C ILE A 5 5.45 -6.08 -10.88
N THR A 6 6.70 -6.32 -11.22
CA THR A 6 7.80 -6.24 -10.24
C THR A 6 8.14 -4.79 -9.93
N ASP A 7 7.70 -3.86 -10.79
CA ASP A 7 8.04 -2.45 -10.68
C ASP A 7 7.42 -1.76 -9.48
N ILE A 8 6.44 -2.38 -8.80
CA ILE A 8 5.89 -1.87 -7.54
C ILE A 8 6.71 -2.30 -6.32
N GLU A 9 7.59 -3.30 -6.45
CA GLU A 9 8.33 -3.82 -5.31
C GLU A 9 9.37 -2.82 -4.82
N GLY A 10 9.49 -2.67 -3.52
CA GLY A 10 10.47 -1.78 -2.90
C GLY A 10 9.92 -1.05 -1.69
N ASP A 11 10.76 -0.19 -1.15
CA ASP A 11 10.43 0.69 -0.05
C ASP A 11 9.95 2.02 -0.62
N TRP A 12 8.81 2.49 -0.10
CA TRP A 12 8.12 3.67 -0.56
C TRP A 12 7.84 4.59 0.63
N ASN A 13 7.80 5.89 0.37
CA ASN A 13 7.46 6.92 1.33
C ASN A 13 6.26 7.71 0.83
N ILE A 14 5.22 7.85 1.65
CA ILE A 14 4.08 8.70 1.29
C ILE A 14 4.53 10.15 1.27
N VAL A 15 4.41 10.81 0.11
CA VAL A 15 4.77 12.23 -0.07
C VAL A 15 3.54 13.13 -0.22
N ASP A 16 2.40 12.56 -0.60
CA ASP A 16 1.14 13.29 -0.71
C ASP A 16 -0.05 12.38 -0.36
N TYR A 17 -0.87 12.83 0.59
CA TYR A 17 -2.11 12.17 1.00
C TYR A 17 -3.14 13.24 1.44
N PRO A 18 -3.89 13.84 0.49
CA PRO A 18 -4.71 15.02 0.76
C PRO A 18 -5.76 14.85 1.87
N GLU A 19 -6.46 13.73 1.88
CA GLU A 19 -7.50 13.44 2.90
C GLU A 19 -6.90 13.12 4.28
N HIS A 20 -5.62 12.75 4.31
CA HIS A 20 -4.93 12.26 5.50
C HIS A 20 -3.48 12.77 5.56
N PRO A 21 -3.24 14.09 5.71
CA PRO A 21 -1.90 14.68 5.64
C PRO A 21 -0.97 14.23 6.78
N GLY A 22 -1.52 13.73 7.89
CA GLY A 22 -0.75 13.20 9.02
C GLY A 22 0.02 11.90 8.73
N TYR A 23 -0.13 11.33 7.54
CA TYR A 23 0.53 10.09 7.08
C TYR A 23 1.61 10.37 6.05
N VAL A 24 1.83 11.62 5.67
CA VAL A 24 3.01 12.00 4.90
C VAL A 24 4.25 11.61 5.72
N ASN A 25 5.22 11.00 5.05
CA ASN A 25 6.41 10.35 5.61
C ASN A 25 6.21 8.96 6.23
N CYS A 26 5.01 8.37 6.14
CA CYS A 26 4.85 6.96 6.46
C CYS A 26 5.53 6.10 5.40
N LYS A 27 6.19 5.03 5.85
CA LYS A 27 6.86 4.07 4.97
C LYS A 27 5.94 2.92 4.61
N ILE A 28 5.95 2.54 3.35
CA ILE A 28 5.24 1.39 2.81
C ILE A 28 6.26 0.51 2.09
N GLU A 29 6.39 -0.73 2.50
CA GLU A 29 7.20 -1.74 1.84
C GLU A 29 6.27 -2.65 1.02
N ILE A 30 6.60 -2.90 -0.24
CA ILE A 30 5.89 -3.84 -1.11
C ILE A 30 6.89 -4.89 -1.58
N LYS A 31 6.58 -6.17 -1.38
CA LYS A 31 7.43 -7.30 -1.80
C LYS A 31 6.60 -8.41 -2.41
N GLY A 32 7.13 -9.13 -3.40
CA GLY A 32 6.51 -10.37 -3.87
C GLY A 32 6.26 -11.35 -2.72
N HIS A 33 5.12 -12.05 -2.76
CA HIS A 33 4.71 -12.97 -1.71
C HIS A 33 4.35 -14.35 -2.27
N GLY A 34 5.14 -15.35 -1.90
CA GLY A 34 4.97 -16.73 -2.35
C GLY A 34 5.57 -16.96 -3.75
N LEU A 35 4.98 -17.90 -4.49
CA LEU A 35 5.41 -18.27 -5.85
C LEU A 35 4.56 -17.63 -6.95
N ASP A 36 3.44 -16.97 -6.60
CA ASP A 36 2.57 -16.31 -7.56
C ASP A 36 3.12 -14.90 -7.86
N PRO A 37 3.51 -14.59 -9.11
CA PRO A 37 4.09 -13.30 -9.47
C PRO A 37 3.09 -12.12 -9.42
N ASN A 38 1.81 -12.40 -9.13
CA ASN A 38 0.78 -11.38 -8.96
C ASN A 38 0.41 -11.16 -7.50
N VAL A 39 1.06 -11.85 -6.56
CA VAL A 39 0.76 -11.76 -5.14
C VAL A 39 1.89 -11.05 -4.42
N PHE A 40 1.54 -10.02 -3.65
CA PHE A 40 2.48 -9.13 -2.99
C PHE A 40 2.07 -8.98 -1.53
N LYS A 41 3.06 -8.82 -0.66
CA LYS A 41 2.86 -8.38 0.71
C LYS A 41 3.16 -6.90 0.77
N LEU A 42 2.19 -6.12 1.24
CA LEU A 42 2.36 -4.71 1.56
C LEU A 42 2.49 -4.59 3.08
N ASN A 43 3.57 -3.99 3.57
CA ASN A 43 3.76 -3.64 4.98
C ASN A 43 3.78 -2.11 5.11
N MET A 44 2.99 -1.56 6.01
CA MET A 44 3.11 -0.16 6.40
C MET A 44 3.78 -0.10 7.76
N HIS A 45 4.89 0.62 7.79
CA HIS A 45 5.61 0.92 9.02
C HIS A 45 5.12 2.27 9.54
N ALA A 46 4.06 2.20 10.34
CA ALA A 46 3.62 3.30 11.19
C ALA A 46 4.20 3.08 12.60
N MET A 47 3.41 3.30 13.66
CA MET A 47 3.81 2.88 15.01
C MET A 47 3.59 1.37 15.23
N ASN A 48 2.55 0.81 14.61
CA ASN A 48 2.31 -0.63 14.50
C ASN A 48 2.69 -1.10 13.10
N ASP A 49 3.21 -2.33 13.00
CA ASP A 49 3.45 -2.98 11.71
C ASP A 49 2.10 -3.53 11.21
N LEU A 50 1.56 -2.87 10.20
CA LEU A 50 0.35 -3.29 9.52
C LEU A 50 0.74 -3.95 8.21
N SER A 51 0.16 -5.09 7.89
CA SER A 51 0.47 -5.79 6.66
C SER A 51 -0.73 -6.43 6.01
N CYS A 52 -0.74 -6.49 4.69
CA CYS A 52 -1.76 -7.17 3.91
C CYS A 52 -1.16 -7.92 2.73
N ILE A 53 -1.92 -8.89 2.23
CA ILE A 53 -1.61 -9.57 0.98
C ILE A 53 -2.50 -8.98 -0.11
N LEU A 54 -1.83 -8.46 -1.13
CA LEU A 54 -2.43 -7.90 -2.33
C LEU A 54 -2.28 -8.90 -3.47
N LYS A 55 -3.34 -9.06 -4.25
CA LYS A 55 -3.34 -9.85 -5.47
C LYS A 55 -3.71 -8.97 -6.65
N HIS A 56 -2.87 -8.95 -7.67
CA HIS A 56 -3.15 -8.27 -8.92
C HIS A 56 -3.97 -9.14 -9.88
N ASN A 57 -5.03 -8.56 -10.43
CA ASN A 57 -5.76 -9.11 -11.55
C ASN A 57 -5.25 -8.47 -12.85
N SER A 58 -4.37 -9.17 -13.56
CA SER A 58 -3.76 -8.70 -14.80
C SER A 58 -4.74 -8.48 -15.96
N MET A 59 -5.95 -9.03 -15.89
CA MET A 59 -6.97 -8.79 -16.92
C MET A 59 -7.73 -7.48 -16.71
N THR A 60 -7.98 -7.09 -15.45
CA THR A 60 -8.75 -5.88 -15.12
C THR A 60 -7.88 -4.72 -14.65
N ASN A 61 -6.58 -4.97 -14.42
CA ASN A 61 -5.64 -4.08 -13.77
C ASN A 61 -6.14 -3.59 -12.40
N GLN A 62 -6.85 -4.46 -11.68
CA GLN A 62 -7.36 -4.20 -10.34
C GLN A 62 -6.59 -5.00 -9.30
N TRP A 63 -6.60 -4.49 -8.07
CA TRP A 63 -5.97 -5.12 -6.93
C TRP A 63 -7.03 -5.58 -5.94
N GLU A 64 -6.85 -6.78 -5.42
CA GLU A 64 -7.71 -7.39 -4.42
C GLU A 64 -6.89 -7.70 -3.17
N ILE A 65 -7.51 -7.60 -2.00
CA ILE A 65 -6.85 -7.95 -0.74
C ILE A 65 -7.29 -9.36 -0.39
N SER A 66 -6.34 -10.28 -0.22
CA SER A 66 -6.67 -11.64 0.20
C SER A 66 -6.65 -11.80 1.71
N ASP A 67 -5.72 -11.11 2.40
CA ASP A 67 -5.55 -11.20 3.85
C ASP A 67 -5.04 -9.89 4.46
N PHE A 68 -5.41 -9.64 5.72
CA PHE A 68 -4.96 -8.51 6.51
C PHE A 68 -4.43 -8.98 7.87
N PHE A 69 -3.28 -8.46 8.27
CA PHE A 69 -2.59 -8.76 9.52
C PHE A 69 -2.14 -7.47 10.19
N SER A 70 -2.63 -7.22 11.41
CA SER A 70 -2.13 -6.16 12.28
C SER A 70 -1.38 -6.77 13.45
N ARG A 71 -0.17 -6.30 13.73
CA ARG A 71 0.50 -6.57 15.00
C ARG A 71 0.25 -5.40 15.95
N GLU A 72 -0.77 -5.53 16.79
CA GLU A 72 -1.09 -4.52 17.79
C GLU A 72 0.04 -4.46 18.84
N MET A 73 0.66 -3.29 18.98
CA MET A 73 1.32 -2.89 20.22
C MET A 73 0.35 -1.93 20.93
N ASN A 74 0.20 -2.06 22.26
CA ASN A 74 -0.71 -1.22 23.05
C ASN A 74 -0.52 0.27 22.70
N GLY A 75 -1.50 0.85 22.01
CA GLY A 75 -1.45 2.22 21.49
C GLY A 75 -2.46 3.15 22.17
N SER A 76 -2.14 4.43 22.18
CA SER A 76 -3.01 5.57 22.46
C SER A 76 -4.12 5.73 21.41
N PRO A 77 -5.20 6.48 21.72
CA PRO A 77 -6.32 6.67 20.79
C PRO A 77 -5.92 7.23 19.41
N ALA A 78 -4.96 8.16 19.38
CA ALA A 78 -4.46 8.73 18.12
C ALA A 78 -3.69 7.70 17.25
N GLU A 79 -3.27 6.58 17.84
CA GLU A 79 -2.59 5.48 17.12
C GLU A 79 -3.61 4.47 16.59
N MET A 80 -4.71 4.24 17.30
CA MET A 80 -5.85 3.47 16.79
C MET A 80 -6.46 4.15 15.55
N ASP A 81 -6.59 5.47 15.58
CA ASP A 81 -7.03 6.27 14.42
C ASP A 81 -6.10 6.07 13.21
N LYS A 82 -4.80 5.80 13.44
CA LYS A 82 -3.82 5.51 12.37
C LYS A 82 -3.99 4.16 11.72
N GLU A 83 -4.34 3.15 12.50
CA GLU A 83 -4.65 1.85 11.94
C GLU A 83 -5.92 1.88 11.09
N ASP A 84 -6.94 2.62 11.54
CA ASP A 84 -8.22 2.69 10.85
C ASP A 84 -8.10 3.33 9.47
N VAL A 85 -7.32 4.40 9.33
CA VAL A 85 -7.05 5.01 8.03
C VAL A 85 -6.29 4.06 7.11
N PHE A 86 -5.31 3.31 7.63
CA PHE A 86 -4.61 2.32 6.80
C PHE A 86 -5.53 1.17 6.38
N ARG A 87 -6.36 0.66 7.29
CA ARG A 87 -7.38 -0.35 6.98
C ARG A 87 -8.36 0.17 5.92
N LYS A 88 -8.77 1.44 6.00
CA LYS A 88 -9.62 2.09 4.99
C LYS A 88 -8.90 2.20 3.64
N LEU A 89 -7.65 2.66 3.63
CA LEU A 89 -6.82 2.73 2.43
C LEU A 89 -6.73 1.38 1.75
N ILE A 90 -6.31 0.35 2.48
CA ILE A 90 -6.15 -0.99 1.93
C ILE A 90 -7.49 -1.52 1.43
N SER A 91 -8.57 -1.46 2.23
CA SER A 91 -9.90 -1.95 1.83
C SER A 91 -10.53 -1.21 0.64
N SER A 92 -10.10 0.02 0.38
CA SER A 92 -10.54 0.81 -0.77
C SER A 92 -9.54 0.80 -1.92
N LEU A 93 -8.38 0.16 -1.80
CA LEU A 93 -7.34 0.15 -2.82
C LEU A 93 -7.87 -0.48 -4.10
N GLN A 94 -7.83 0.29 -5.20
CA GLN A 94 -8.32 -0.15 -6.50
C GLN A 94 -7.16 -0.35 -7.49
N LYS A 95 -6.24 0.61 -7.54
CA LYS A 95 -5.13 0.64 -8.49
C LYS A 95 -3.83 1.04 -7.81
N LEU A 96 -2.74 0.44 -8.30
CA LEU A 96 -1.35 0.79 -8.01
C LEU A 96 -0.67 1.04 -9.35
N GLU A 97 -0.14 2.24 -9.58
CA GLU A 97 0.50 2.63 -10.83
C GLU A 97 1.88 3.22 -10.55
N VAL A 98 2.91 2.64 -11.17
CA VAL A 98 4.28 3.15 -11.09
C VAL A 98 4.49 4.17 -12.20
N GLN A 99 5.00 5.35 -11.84
CA GLN A 99 5.40 6.38 -12.76
C GLN A 99 6.92 6.56 -12.67
N ASP A 100 7.59 6.49 -13.83
CA ASP A 100 9.02 6.74 -13.99
C ASP A 100 9.93 5.96 -13.02
N GLU A 101 9.48 4.77 -12.58
CA GLU A 101 10.14 3.87 -11.61
C GLU A 101 10.41 4.46 -10.21
N GLN A 102 10.04 5.71 -9.98
CA GLN A 102 10.35 6.46 -8.77
C GLN A 102 9.10 6.91 -8.00
N GLN A 103 7.94 6.91 -8.65
CA GLN A 103 6.68 7.26 -8.02
C GLN A 103 5.70 6.11 -8.11
N LEU A 104 4.95 5.91 -7.03
CA LEU A 104 3.84 4.98 -6.98
C LEU A 104 2.59 5.76 -6.62
N ILE A 105 1.54 5.57 -7.40
CA ILE A 105 0.23 6.16 -7.16
C ILE A 105 -0.73 5.07 -6.72
N ILE A 106 -1.27 5.22 -5.52
CA ILE A 106 -2.39 4.40 -5.05
C ILE A 106 -3.67 5.16 -5.34
N THR A 107 -4.59 4.54 -6.06
CA THR A 107 -5.94 5.06 -6.28
C THR A 107 -6.94 4.19 -5.53
N THR A 108 -7.79 4.82 -4.71
CA THR A 108 -8.87 4.15 -4.00
C THR A 108 -10.17 4.12 -4.82
N ASN A 109 -11.14 3.32 -4.40
CA ASN A 109 -12.48 3.26 -5.00
C ASN A 109 -13.24 4.60 -4.91
N ASP A 110 -12.87 5.45 -3.94
CA ASP A 110 -13.42 6.80 -3.78
C ASP A 110 -12.71 7.84 -4.66
N ASN A 111 -11.78 7.39 -5.53
CA ASN A 111 -10.86 8.21 -6.33
C ASN A 111 -9.90 9.08 -5.52
N GLU A 112 -9.65 8.73 -4.24
CA GLU A 112 -8.54 9.33 -3.50
C GLU A 112 -7.23 8.86 -4.15
N GLN A 113 -6.28 9.79 -4.32
CA GLN A 113 -4.97 9.50 -4.87
C GLN A 113 -3.91 9.77 -3.81
N ILE A 114 -3.07 8.76 -3.57
CA ILE A 114 -1.94 8.84 -2.64
C ILE A 114 -0.68 8.69 -3.46
N ARG A 115 0.24 9.64 -3.30
CA ARG A 115 1.52 9.63 -4.00
C ARG A 115 2.60 9.17 -3.06
N LEU A 116 3.37 8.21 -3.52
CA LEU A 116 4.53 7.69 -2.83
C LEU A 116 5.76 7.88 -3.71
N GLU A 117 6.91 8.11 -3.08
CA GLU A 117 8.21 8.12 -3.72
C GLU A 117 9.05 6.94 -3.24
N ARG A 118 9.78 6.33 -4.17
CA ARG A 118 10.67 5.21 -3.87
C ARG A 118 11.82 5.68 -2.99
N LEU A 119 12.12 4.89 -1.97
CA LEU A 119 13.28 5.09 -1.12
C LEU A 119 14.52 4.46 -1.77
N PRO A 120 15.71 5.09 -1.60
CA PRO A 120 16.97 4.63 -2.18
C PRO A 120 17.50 3.33 -1.57
#